data_AF-A0A727RV66-F1
#
_entry.id   AF-A0A727RV66-F1
#
_cell.length_a   1.000
_cell.length_b   1.000
_cell.length_c   1.000
_cell.angle_alpha   90.00
_cell.angle_beta   90.00
_cell.angle_gamma   90.00
#
_symmetry.space_group_name_H-M   'P 1'
#
loop_
_entity.id
_entity.type
_entity.pdbx_description
1 polymer ?
#
loop_
_entity_poly.entity_id
_entity_poly.type
_entity_poly.pdbx_seq_one_letter_code
_entity_poly.pdbx_strand_id
1 'polypeptide(L)'
;MAKNKQQPGRVKSALLNWLGVPISLTTGEFWREWYGTSSSGKVVTADKVIRLSAVWACVRLLSESVSTLPLKIYERQADGSRKLAQNNPAYQILCRRPNPEMTPSRFMLMIVASICLRGNAFVEKLYIGSKLVSLVPLLPQNMVVKRLDSGKLQYTYTENGVPRIIPVDRMMHIRGFGLDGVCGMMPTMAGVDVFGAAMSVDEAAAKIFENGLQSTGFLSSKTALNKEQRERLRQNLQSFIGSKNAGKLMVLENELTYQNVTMNPEAAQLLESRSFSIEEICRWFRVPPFMVGHTTKQSSWASSLEGMNMLFLTHTLRPLLVNIEQEISRCLLNSDEDLFAEFSVEGLLRADSAGRAAYYTSALQNGWMSRNDVRRLENMPPIEGGDIYTVQLNLTQLKNLESSNPAVQALALRELHNHVFPDISFEQSPLKQAA
;
A
#
# COMPACT_ATOMS: atom_id res chain seq x y z
N MET A 1 34.45 35.60 28.42
CA MET A 1 33.10 35.79 29.01
C MET A 1 32.06 35.19 28.07
N ALA A 2 31.66 33.95 28.32
CA ALA A 2 30.60 33.28 27.57
C ALA A 2 29.24 33.74 28.10
N LYS A 3 28.39 34.33 27.25
CA LYS A 3 26.98 34.60 27.58
C LYS A 3 26.12 33.49 27.02
N ASN A 4 25.68 32.60 27.91
CA ASN A 4 24.57 31.66 27.70
C ASN A 4 23.32 32.42 27.21
N LYS A 5 22.85 32.14 26.00
CA LYS A 5 21.49 32.50 25.58
C LYS A 5 20.54 31.40 26.02
N GLN A 6 19.98 31.54 27.21
CA GLN A 6 18.86 30.71 27.66
C GLN A 6 17.63 31.00 26.77
N GLN A 7 17.03 29.95 26.23
CA GLN A 7 15.75 30.02 25.53
C GLN A 7 14.65 30.47 26.51
N PRO A 8 13.76 31.40 26.12
CA PRO A 8 12.72 31.88 27.02
C PRO A 8 11.67 30.78 27.27
N GLY A 9 11.32 30.57 28.55
CA GLY A 9 10.27 29.64 28.94
C GLY A 9 8.85 30.10 28.53
N ARG A 10 7.91 29.15 28.48
CA ARG A 10 6.52 29.24 27.97
C ARG A 10 5.71 30.48 28.40
N VAL A 11 6.00 31.07 29.55
CA VAL A 11 5.27 32.24 30.06
C VAL A 11 5.82 33.55 29.47
N LYS A 12 7.12 33.62 29.19
CA LYS A 12 7.78 34.81 28.66
C LYS A 12 7.45 35.03 27.18
N SER A 13 7.26 33.95 26.43
CA SER A 13 6.79 33.99 25.03
C SER A 13 5.34 34.47 24.90
N ALA A 14 4.45 34.10 25.83
CA ALA A 14 3.07 34.58 25.85
C ALA A 14 2.96 36.09 26.13
N LEU A 15 3.80 36.61 27.02
CA LEU A 15 3.89 38.06 27.29
C LEU A 15 4.48 38.86 26.13
N LEU A 16 5.43 38.29 25.39
CA LEU A 16 6.02 38.93 24.20
C LEU A 16 5.03 39.01 23.02
N ASN A 17 4.09 38.04 22.90
CA ASN A 17 2.97 38.11 21.95
C ASN A 17 1.98 39.24 22.26
N TRP A 18 1.73 39.51 23.53
CA TRP A 18 0.82 40.59 23.95
C TRP A 18 1.43 41.99 23.76
N LEU A 19 2.76 42.11 23.78
CA LEU A 19 3.49 43.37 23.66
C LEU A 19 3.94 43.73 22.23
N GLY A 20 3.51 42.99 21.20
CA GLY A 20 3.70 43.38 19.79
C GLY A 20 5.16 43.41 19.30
N VAL A 21 6.07 42.67 19.94
CA VAL A 21 7.47 42.57 19.50
C VAL A 21 7.56 41.63 18.29
N PRO A 22 8.20 42.02 17.17
CA PRO A 22 8.15 41.26 15.92
C PRO A 22 8.87 39.91 16.09
N ILE A 23 8.09 38.85 15.92
CA ILE A 23 8.52 37.45 15.96
C ILE A 23 9.38 37.18 14.71
N SER A 24 10.58 36.64 14.88
CA SER A 24 11.45 36.34 13.75
C SER A 24 10.91 35.14 12.95
N LEU A 25 10.76 35.31 11.64
CA LEU A 25 10.35 34.33 10.63
C LEU A 25 11.31 33.12 10.45
N THR A 26 12.30 32.93 11.34
CA THR A 26 13.40 31.98 11.14
C THR A 26 13.34 30.73 12.02
N THR A 27 12.47 30.66 13.03
CA THR A 27 12.32 29.45 13.86
C THR A 27 11.32 28.49 13.22
N GLY A 28 11.84 27.47 12.54
CA GLY A 28 11.04 26.43 11.86
C GLY A 28 10.16 25.58 12.79
N GLU A 29 10.34 25.63 14.11
CA GLU A 29 9.44 24.97 15.07
C GLU A 29 8.05 25.64 15.11
N PHE A 30 7.97 26.97 15.05
CA PHE A 30 6.71 27.71 15.07
C PHE A 30 5.82 27.38 13.87
N TRP A 31 6.41 27.32 12.67
CA TRP A 31 5.67 26.96 11.45
C TRP A 31 5.33 25.46 11.38
N ARG A 32 6.17 24.57 11.94
CA ARG A 32 5.82 23.13 12.06
C ARG A 32 4.65 22.89 13.01
N GLU A 33 4.54 23.68 14.07
CA GLU A 33 3.47 23.58 15.06
C GLU A 33 2.15 24.20 14.55
N TRP A 34 2.23 25.23 13.70
CA TRP A 34 1.07 25.87 13.08
C TRP A 34 0.50 25.12 11.86
N TYR A 35 1.33 24.61 10.95
CA TYR A 35 0.85 23.87 9.76
C TYR A 35 0.42 22.42 10.04
N GLY A 36 0.67 21.92 11.26
CA GLY A 36 0.33 20.55 11.65
C GLY A 36 -0.87 20.43 12.58
N THR A 37 -1.50 21.52 13.02
CA THR A 37 -2.62 21.45 13.96
C THR A 37 -3.94 21.35 13.22
N SER A 38 -4.72 20.31 13.48
CA SER A 38 -6.06 20.13 12.92
C SER A 38 -7.07 21.08 13.55
N SER A 39 -8.21 21.27 12.89
CA SER A 39 -9.37 22.01 13.42
C SER A 39 -9.91 21.42 14.72
N SER A 40 -9.67 20.13 14.98
CA SER A 40 -9.97 19.46 16.25
C SER A 40 -8.93 19.69 17.37
N GLY A 41 -7.90 20.49 17.11
CA GLY A 41 -6.83 20.81 18.06
C GLY A 41 -5.76 19.72 18.22
N LYS A 42 -5.71 18.72 17.34
CA LYS A 42 -4.67 17.68 17.36
C LYS A 42 -3.50 18.09 16.49
N VAL A 43 -2.30 17.96 17.02
CA VAL A 43 -1.08 18.09 16.22
C VAL A 43 -0.86 16.79 15.45
N VAL A 44 -0.95 16.89 14.12
CA VAL A 44 -0.82 15.83 13.12
C VAL A 44 0.58 15.87 12.52
N THR A 45 1.27 14.75 12.61
CA THR A 45 2.59 14.51 12.01
C THR A 45 2.62 13.07 11.53
N ALA A 46 3.45 12.72 10.53
CA ALA A 46 3.45 11.32 10.05
C ALA A 46 3.75 10.30 11.18
N ASP A 47 4.58 10.65 12.15
CA ASP A 47 4.92 9.78 13.29
C ASP A 47 3.76 9.54 14.26
N LYS A 48 2.77 10.46 14.29
CA LYS A 48 1.53 10.29 15.02
C LYS A 48 0.47 9.60 14.17
N VAL A 49 0.35 9.99 12.90
CA VAL A 49 -0.65 9.45 11.97
C VAL A 49 -0.43 7.97 11.72
N ILE A 50 0.83 7.52 11.61
CA ILE A 50 1.17 6.09 11.45
C ILE A 50 0.74 5.22 12.65
N ARG A 51 0.43 5.81 13.81
CA ARG A 51 -0.10 5.08 14.98
C ARG A 51 -1.58 4.74 14.86
N LEU A 52 -2.30 5.40 13.95
CA LEU A 52 -3.67 5.01 13.61
C LEU A 52 -3.61 3.67 12.86
N SER A 53 -4.36 2.68 13.32
CA SER A 53 -4.32 1.31 12.78
C SER A 53 -4.62 1.26 11.28
N ALA A 54 -5.59 2.06 10.81
CA ALA A 54 -5.95 2.14 9.39
C ALA A 54 -4.81 2.71 8.54
N VAL A 55 -4.08 3.71 9.02
CA VAL A 55 -2.91 4.28 8.33
C VAL A 55 -1.79 3.25 8.29
N TRP A 56 -1.48 2.63 9.43
CA TRP A 56 -0.48 1.58 9.51
C TRP A 56 -0.77 0.47 8.52
N ALA A 57 -2.02 -0.01 8.49
CA ALA A 57 -2.46 -1.07 7.57
C ALA A 57 -2.34 -0.65 6.10
N CYS A 58 -2.79 0.56 5.72
CA CYS A 58 -2.69 1.04 4.34
C CYS A 58 -1.24 1.18 3.88
N VAL A 59 -0.40 1.85 4.67
CA VAL A 59 1.02 2.08 4.32
C VAL A 59 1.77 0.75 4.25
N ARG A 60 1.52 -0.15 5.22
CA ARG A 60 2.12 -1.49 5.24
C ARG A 60 1.68 -2.31 4.05
N LEU A 61 0.39 -2.37 3.74
CA LEU A 61 -0.14 -3.10 2.59
C LEU A 61 0.53 -2.62 1.29
N LEU A 62 0.50 -1.31 1.03
CA LEU A 62 1.09 -0.76 -0.21
C LEU A 62 2.60 -1.03 -0.29
N SER A 63 3.33 -0.77 0.79
CA SER A 63 4.79 -0.92 0.80
C SER A 63 5.23 -2.39 0.72
N GLU A 64 4.58 -3.29 1.45
CA GLU A 64 4.87 -4.72 1.39
C GLU A 64 4.46 -5.32 0.03
N SER A 65 3.28 -4.97 -0.50
CA SER A 65 2.84 -5.43 -1.82
C SER A 65 3.79 -5.04 -2.94
N VAL A 66 4.28 -3.79 -2.96
CA VAL A 66 5.26 -3.37 -3.98
C VAL A 66 6.62 -4.00 -3.74
N SER A 67 7.04 -4.18 -2.48
CA SER A 67 8.35 -4.74 -2.14
C SER A 67 8.55 -6.21 -2.55
N THR A 68 7.46 -6.95 -2.74
CA THR A 68 7.49 -8.35 -3.16
C THR A 68 7.47 -8.50 -4.68
N LEU A 69 7.19 -7.42 -5.42
CA LEU A 69 7.20 -7.43 -6.88
C LEU A 69 8.64 -7.42 -7.40
N PRO A 70 9.02 -8.37 -8.27
CA PRO A 70 10.30 -8.30 -8.95
C PRO A 70 10.35 -7.07 -9.86
N LEU A 71 11.25 -6.12 -9.54
CA LEU A 71 11.63 -5.05 -10.46
C LEU A 71 12.78 -5.55 -11.34
N LYS A 72 12.64 -5.43 -12.65
CA LYS A 72 13.69 -5.78 -13.62
C LYS A 72 13.91 -4.63 -14.60
N ILE A 73 15.10 -4.59 -15.18
CA ILE A 73 15.45 -3.64 -16.24
C ILE A 73 15.49 -4.41 -17.55
N TYR A 74 14.82 -3.88 -18.56
CA TYR A 74 14.71 -4.44 -19.89
C TYR A 74 15.28 -3.49 -20.92
N GLU A 75 15.71 -4.07 -22.04
CA GLU A 75 16.16 -3.41 -23.26
C GLU A 75 15.16 -3.74 -24.36
N ARG A 76 14.58 -2.71 -24.98
CA ARG A 76 13.72 -2.83 -26.16
C ARG A 76 14.55 -3.32 -27.33
N GLN A 77 14.02 -4.29 -28.05
CA GLN A 77 14.64 -4.83 -29.25
C GLN A 77 13.94 -4.23 -30.48
N ALA A 78 14.64 -4.20 -31.62
CA ALA A 78 14.13 -3.63 -32.86
C ALA A 78 12.87 -4.34 -33.40
N ASP A 79 12.66 -5.60 -33.02
CA ASP A 79 11.48 -6.40 -33.35
C ASP A 79 10.27 -6.12 -32.41
N GLY A 80 10.40 -5.19 -31.47
CA GLY A 80 9.39 -4.86 -30.47
C GLY A 80 9.40 -5.78 -29.25
N SER A 81 10.27 -6.79 -29.21
CA SER A 81 10.46 -7.64 -28.03
C SER A 81 11.28 -6.93 -26.95
N ARG A 82 11.39 -7.56 -25.77
CA ARG A 82 12.18 -7.04 -24.64
C ARG A 82 13.16 -8.09 -24.14
N LYS A 83 14.39 -7.67 -23.84
CA LYS A 83 15.44 -8.52 -23.27
C LYS A 83 15.88 -8.02 -21.91
N LEU A 84 16.28 -8.91 -21.01
CA LEU A 84 16.80 -8.51 -19.71
C LEU A 84 18.17 -7.84 -19.84
N ALA A 85 18.30 -6.61 -19.33
CA ALA A 85 19.52 -5.82 -19.35
C ALA A 85 20.49 -6.21 -18.22
N GLN A 86 20.86 -7.50 -18.12
CA GLN A 86 21.66 -8.02 -17.00
C GLN A 86 23.07 -7.40 -16.88
N ASN A 87 23.60 -6.91 -18.00
CA ASN A 87 24.92 -6.29 -18.08
C ASN A 87 24.91 -4.83 -17.61
N ASN A 88 23.73 -4.21 -17.44
CA ASN A 88 23.65 -2.83 -17.00
C ASN A 88 23.99 -2.70 -15.49
N PRO A 89 24.88 -1.77 -15.08
CA PRO A 89 25.20 -1.54 -13.66
C PRO A 89 23.97 -1.27 -12.78
N ALA A 90 22.97 -0.56 -13.30
CA ALA A 90 21.73 -0.27 -12.58
C ALA A 90 20.94 -1.55 -12.27
N TYR A 91 21.00 -2.57 -13.14
CA TYR A 91 20.35 -3.86 -12.93
C TYR A 91 20.93 -4.56 -11.69
N GLN A 92 22.26 -4.57 -11.55
CA GLN A 92 22.92 -5.21 -10.41
C GLN A 92 22.55 -4.53 -9.08
N ILE A 93 22.43 -3.20 -9.10
CA ILE A 93 22.14 -2.42 -7.89
C ILE A 93 20.67 -2.54 -7.50
N LEU A 94 19.74 -2.34 -8.45
CA LEU A 94 18.31 -2.40 -8.15
C LEU A 94 17.83 -3.83 -7.88
N CYS A 95 18.29 -4.81 -8.65
CA CYS A 95 17.74 -6.17 -8.59
C CYS A 95 18.47 -7.09 -7.59
N ARG A 96 19.74 -6.80 -7.24
CA ARG A 96 20.50 -7.66 -6.31
C ARG A 96 20.79 -7.00 -4.97
N ARG A 97 21.45 -5.84 -4.98
CA ARG A 97 21.89 -5.19 -3.73
C ARG A 97 22.01 -3.68 -3.89
N PRO A 98 21.00 -2.88 -3.44
CA PRO A 98 21.02 -1.43 -3.61
C PRO A 98 22.11 -0.76 -2.78
N ASN A 99 22.33 -1.26 -1.56
CA ASN A 99 23.39 -0.81 -0.66
C ASN A 99 23.79 -1.95 0.31
N PRO A 100 24.83 -1.78 1.13
CA PRO A 100 25.26 -2.81 2.09
C PRO A 100 24.26 -3.17 3.18
N GLU A 101 23.30 -2.29 3.49
CA GLU A 101 22.41 -2.42 4.64
C GLU A 101 21.03 -2.98 4.28
N MET A 102 20.66 -2.96 2.99
CA MET A 102 19.29 -3.23 2.53
C MET A 102 19.24 -4.24 1.40
N THR A 103 18.24 -5.12 1.48
CA THR A 103 17.79 -5.93 0.34
C THR A 103 16.97 -5.07 -0.64
N PRO A 104 16.81 -5.48 -1.91
CA PRO A 104 15.94 -4.81 -2.87
C PRO A 104 14.51 -4.59 -2.36
N SER A 105 13.94 -5.61 -1.71
CA SER A 105 12.61 -5.54 -1.10
C SER A 105 12.54 -4.45 -0.02
N ARG A 106 13.51 -4.42 0.93
CA ARG A 106 13.53 -3.41 2.00
C ARG A 106 13.73 -1.99 1.46
N PHE A 107 14.52 -1.84 0.40
CA PHE A 107 14.70 -0.58 -0.30
C PHE A 107 13.40 -0.06 -0.92
N MET A 108 12.65 -0.92 -1.64
CA MET A 108 11.36 -0.55 -2.22
C MET A 108 10.30 -0.26 -1.16
N LEU A 109 10.28 -1.04 -0.08
CA LEU A 109 9.40 -0.80 1.06
C LEU A 109 9.60 0.62 1.62
N MET A 110 10.87 1.04 1.81
CA MET A 110 11.20 2.38 2.30
C MET A 110 10.80 3.49 1.33
N ILE A 111 10.99 3.29 0.02
CA ILE A 111 10.56 4.24 -1.02
C ILE A 111 9.04 4.44 -0.95
N VAL A 112 8.27 3.36 -0.98
CA VAL A 112 6.81 3.43 -0.99
C VAL A 112 6.27 4.02 0.30
N ALA A 113 6.81 3.64 1.46
CA ALA A 113 6.43 4.22 2.74
C ALA A 113 6.70 5.73 2.79
N SER A 114 7.84 6.17 2.24
CA SER A 114 8.21 7.59 2.14
C SER A 114 7.23 8.38 1.26
N ILE A 115 6.83 7.82 0.11
CA ILE A 115 5.82 8.41 -0.77
C ILE A 115 4.47 8.49 -0.06
N CYS A 116 4.03 7.42 0.61
CA CYS A 116 2.72 7.38 1.27
C CYS A 116 2.62 8.38 2.44
N LEU A 117 3.66 8.50 3.26
CA LEU A 117 3.62 9.32 4.48
C LEU A 117 3.98 10.79 4.23
N ARG A 118 4.93 11.03 3.32
CA ARG A 118 5.57 12.34 3.10
C ARG A 118 5.48 12.81 1.64
N GLY A 119 4.76 12.11 0.79
CA GLY A 119 4.58 12.47 -0.62
C GLY A 119 5.84 12.36 -1.48
N ASN A 120 6.99 12.01 -0.91
CA ASN A 120 8.28 12.10 -1.59
C ASN A 120 9.20 10.99 -1.10
N ALA A 121 9.93 10.38 -2.03
CA ALA A 121 11.09 9.54 -1.72
C ALA A 121 12.34 10.13 -2.38
N PHE A 122 13.43 10.14 -1.62
CA PHE A 122 14.72 10.64 -2.07
C PHE A 122 15.74 9.51 -1.98
N VAL A 123 16.54 9.35 -3.03
CA VAL A 123 17.59 8.35 -3.10
C VAL A 123 18.84 9.02 -3.64
N GLU A 124 19.90 9.02 -2.85
CA GLU A 124 21.21 9.48 -3.28
C GLU A 124 21.92 8.40 -4.08
N LYS A 125 22.45 8.79 -5.22
CA LYS A 125 23.23 7.96 -6.14
C LYS A 125 24.71 8.14 -5.82
N LEU A 126 25.36 7.07 -5.39
CA LEU A 126 26.80 7.06 -5.10
C LEU A 126 27.58 6.47 -6.27
N TYR A 127 28.67 7.13 -6.63
CA TYR A 127 29.51 6.78 -7.77
C TYR A 127 30.97 6.62 -7.36
N ILE A 128 31.67 5.67 -8.00
CA ILE A 128 33.14 5.60 -8.02
C ILE A 128 33.57 5.82 -9.48
N GLY A 129 34.18 6.97 -9.75
CA GLY A 129 34.36 7.45 -11.12
C GLY A 129 33.00 7.67 -11.79
N SER A 130 32.78 7.06 -12.97
CA SER A 130 31.49 7.07 -13.68
C SER A 130 30.57 5.92 -13.32
N LYS A 131 31.04 4.93 -12.54
CA LYS A 131 30.28 3.73 -12.21
C LYS A 131 29.37 3.99 -11.01
N LEU A 132 28.06 3.81 -11.19
CA LEU A 132 27.10 3.76 -10.09
C LEU A 132 27.44 2.55 -9.21
N VAL A 133 27.56 2.75 -7.89
CA VAL A 133 27.93 1.70 -6.94
C VAL A 133 26.89 1.44 -5.85
N SER A 134 26.08 2.44 -5.50
CA SER A 134 25.07 2.29 -4.46
C SER A 134 23.94 3.31 -4.56
N LEU A 135 22.78 2.93 -4.06
CA LEU A 135 21.60 3.75 -3.86
C LEU A 135 21.27 3.84 -2.37
N VAL A 136 21.36 5.05 -1.83
CA VAL A 136 21.10 5.32 -0.41
C VAL A 136 19.78 6.06 -0.27
N PRO A 137 18.72 5.41 0.24
CA PRO A 137 17.46 6.11 0.50
C PRO A 137 17.65 7.11 1.65
N LEU A 138 17.22 8.34 1.42
CA LEU A 138 17.30 9.43 2.38
C LEU A 138 15.93 9.69 3.00
N LEU A 139 15.94 10.00 4.30
CA LEU A 139 14.72 10.34 5.04
C LEU A 139 14.11 11.66 4.55
N PRO A 140 12.86 11.68 4.05
CA PRO A 140 12.24 12.89 3.50
C PRO A 140 12.15 14.07 4.49
N GLN A 141 11.98 13.79 5.78
CA GLN A 141 11.90 14.82 6.83
C GLN A 141 13.20 15.63 7.01
N ASN A 142 14.32 15.11 6.52
CA ASN A 142 15.62 15.76 6.58
C ASN A 142 15.97 16.47 5.26
N MET A 143 15.09 16.41 4.25
CA MET A 143 15.31 16.97 2.93
C MET A 143 14.55 18.27 2.74
N VAL A 144 15.21 19.28 2.18
CA VAL A 144 14.60 20.51 1.69
C VAL A 144 14.91 20.66 0.21
N VAL A 145 13.87 20.81 -0.60
CA VAL A 145 13.98 21.03 -2.05
C VAL A 145 13.62 22.47 -2.35
N LYS A 146 14.49 23.18 -3.08
CA LYS A 146 14.23 24.54 -3.56
C LYS A 146 14.52 24.62 -5.04
N ARG A 147 13.76 25.45 -5.76
CA ARG A 147 14.12 25.87 -7.11
C ARG A 147 14.92 27.17 -6.99
N LEU A 148 16.13 27.18 -7.51
CA LEU A 148 16.98 28.37 -7.56
C LEU A 148 16.51 29.31 -8.67
N ASP A 149 16.95 30.56 -8.63
CA ASP A 149 16.66 31.57 -9.67
C ASP A 149 17.14 31.13 -11.07
N SER A 150 18.16 30.27 -11.12
CA SER A 150 18.64 29.62 -12.35
C SER A 150 17.66 28.58 -12.94
N GLY A 151 16.53 28.32 -12.29
CA GLY A 151 15.55 27.30 -12.66
C GLY A 151 15.92 25.87 -12.24
N LYS A 152 17.18 25.63 -11.82
CA LYS A 152 17.65 24.33 -11.33
C LYS A 152 17.12 24.04 -9.92
N LEU A 153 16.86 22.76 -9.65
CA LEU A 153 16.53 22.30 -8.29
C LEU A 153 17.81 22.20 -7.45
N GLN A 154 17.68 22.48 -6.16
CA GLN A 154 18.70 22.28 -5.15
C GLN A 154 18.13 21.42 -4.03
N TYR A 155 18.85 20.35 -3.71
CA TYR A 155 18.51 19.43 -2.63
C TYR A 155 19.45 19.69 -1.45
N THR A 156 18.89 20.07 -0.30
CA THR A 156 19.64 20.24 0.94
C THR A 156 19.20 19.16 1.92
N TYR A 157 20.10 18.24 2.24
CA TYR A 157 19.88 17.17 3.20
C TYR A 157 20.55 17.51 4.52
N THR A 158 19.84 17.41 5.64
CA THR A 158 20.40 17.68 6.97
C THR A 158 20.68 16.37 7.69
N GLU A 159 21.95 16.10 7.96
CA GLU A 159 22.41 14.88 8.62
C GLU A 159 23.12 15.24 9.91
N ASN A 160 22.66 14.72 11.04
CA ASN A 160 23.18 15.04 12.37
C ASN A 160 23.24 16.57 12.66
N GLY A 161 22.28 17.33 12.12
CA GLY A 161 22.21 18.78 12.26
C GLY A 161 23.09 19.58 11.30
N VAL A 162 23.87 18.91 10.45
CA VAL A 162 24.73 19.54 9.45
C VAL A 162 24.04 19.49 8.08
N PRO A 163 23.73 20.65 7.45
CA PRO A 163 23.18 20.67 6.11
C PRO A 163 24.25 20.37 5.06
N ARG A 164 23.97 19.43 4.15
CA ARG A 164 24.77 19.12 2.96
C ARG A 164 23.93 19.31 1.70
N ILE A 165 24.52 19.96 0.70
CA ILE A 165 23.88 20.14 -0.61
C ILE A 165 24.19 18.92 -1.47
N ILE A 166 23.15 18.29 -2.02
CA ILE A 166 23.28 17.15 -2.93
C ILE A 166 22.96 17.65 -4.35
N PRO A 167 23.88 17.49 -5.31
CA PRO A 167 23.64 17.81 -6.71
C PRO A 167 22.48 17.02 -7.33
N VAL A 168 21.77 17.64 -8.29
CA VAL A 168 20.59 17.04 -8.96
C VAL A 168 20.96 15.74 -9.70
N ASP A 169 22.13 15.70 -10.33
CA ASP A 169 22.68 14.52 -11.02
C ASP A 169 22.95 13.35 -10.08
N ARG A 170 23.11 13.61 -8.77
CA ARG A 170 23.27 12.58 -7.73
C ARG A 170 21.98 12.28 -6.97
N MET A 171 20.87 12.93 -7.31
CA MET A 171 19.59 12.73 -6.64
C MET A 171 18.59 12.01 -7.55
N MET A 172 18.01 10.92 -7.06
CA MET A 172 16.77 10.36 -7.59
C MET A 172 15.64 10.74 -6.65
N HIS A 173 14.77 11.64 -7.12
CA HIS A 173 13.61 12.13 -6.37
C HIS A 173 12.34 11.59 -7.02
N ILE A 174 11.66 10.70 -6.32
CA ILE A 174 10.39 10.11 -6.73
C ILE A 174 9.27 10.90 -6.04
N ARG A 175 8.42 11.54 -6.83
CA ARG A 175 7.34 12.41 -6.35
C ARG A 175 6.03 11.65 -6.33
N GLY A 176 5.31 11.70 -5.22
CA GLY A 176 3.92 11.28 -5.15
C GLY A 176 2.99 12.28 -5.85
N PHE A 177 1.69 12.09 -5.67
CA PHE A 177 0.68 13.02 -6.15
C PHE A 177 0.93 14.44 -5.63
N GLY A 178 0.92 15.43 -6.51
CA GLY A 178 1.21 16.83 -6.19
C GLY A 178 0.79 17.78 -7.30
N LEU A 179 0.63 19.06 -6.97
CA LEU A 179 0.20 20.12 -7.92
C LEU A 179 1.33 21.11 -8.25
N ASP A 180 2.42 21.13 -7.48
CA ASP A 180 3.47 22.15 -7.56
C ASP A 180 4.54 21.86 -8.64
N GLY A 181 4.55 20.64 -9.19
CA GLY A 181 5.56 20.16 -10.14
C GLY A 181 6.98 20.01 -9.58
N VAL A 182 7.19 20.22 -8.27
CA VAL A 182 8.50 20.14 -7.60
C VAL A 182 8.53 19.03 -6.57
N CYS A 183 7.50 18.91 -5.74
CA CYS A 183 7.37 17.93 -4.66
C CYS A 183 5.98 17.28 -4.68
N GLY A 184 5.92 16.00 -4.31
CA GLY A 184 4.61 15.41 -4.01
C GLY A 184 4.01 16.08 -2.76
N MET A 185 2.69 16.24 -2.75
CA MET A 185 1.97 16.71 -1.57
C MET A 185 2.11 15.70 -0.44
N MET A 186 2.34 16.18 0.77
CA MET A 186 2.36 15.33 1.96
C MET A 186 0.92 14.96 2.33
N PRO A 187 0.48 13.69 2.21
CA PRO A 187 -0.90 13.32 2.50
C PRO A 187 -1.28 13.66 3.94
N THR A 188 -0.34 13.48 4.86
CA THR A 188 -0.48 13.81 6.29
C THR A 188 -0.75 15.29 6.58
N MET A 189 -0.24 16.20 5.74
CA MET A 189 -0.50 17.64 5.86
C MET A 189 -1.77 18.05 5.10
N ALA A 190 -1.99 17.49 3.91
CA ALA A 190 -3.18 17.79 3.11
C ALA A 190 -4.47 17.27 3.79
N GLY A 191 -4.39 16.14 4.48
CA GLY A 191 -5.50 15.54 5.24
C GLY A 191 -5.48 15.84 6.73
N VAL A 192 -4.86 16.96 7.16
CA VAL A 192 -4.66 17.30 8.59
C VAL A 192 -5.96 17.19 9.40
N ASP A 193 -7.08 17.65 8.87
CA ASP A 193 -8.37 17.60 9.57
C ASP A 193 -8.93 16.18 9.67
N VAL A 194 -8.78 15.37 8.62
CA VAL A 194 -9.26 13.98 8.60
C VAL A 194 -8.49 13.14 9.62
N PHE A 195 -7.16 13.20 9.60
CA PHE A 195 -6.35 12.48 10.56
C PHE A 195 -6.51 13.03 11.98
N GLY A 196 -6.62 14.35 12.13
CA GLY A 196 -6.87 14.99 13.41
C GLY A 196 -8.22 14.61 14.02
N ALA A 197 -9.27 14.51 13.21
CA ALA A 197 -10.58 14.03 13.64
C ALA A 197 -10.51 12.57 14.09
N ALA A 198 -9.90 11.68 13.30
CA ALA A 198 -9.72 10.28 13.67
C ALA A 198 -8.95 10.11 15.00
N MET A 199 -7.85 10.85 15.17
CA MET A 199 -7.09 10.89 16.43
C MET A 199 -7.92 11.41 17.60
N SER A 200 -8.82 12.37 17.37
CA SER A 200 -9.67 12.93 18.41
C SER A 200 -10.75 11.97 18.86
N VAL A 201 -11.37 11.24 17.91
CA VAL A 201 -12.35 10.20 18.20
C VAL A 201 -11.70 9.06 18.99
N ASP A 202 -10.51 8.60 18.58
CA ASP A 202 -9.79 7.56 19.30
C ASP A 202 -9.38 8.00 20.72
N GLU A 203 -8.93 9.24 20.89
CA GLU A 203 -8.60 9.78 22.22
C GLU A 203 -9.83 9.95 23.10
N ALA A 204 -10.95 10.45 22.55
CA ALA A 204 -12.21 10.55 23.27
C ALA A 204 -12.69 9.18 23.74
N ALA A 205 -12.65 8.19 22.85
CA ALA A 205 -12.97 6.79 23.17
C ALA A 205 -12.06 6.27 24.29
N ALA A 206 -10.74 6.43 24.15
CA ALA A 206 -9.78 5.98 25.15
C ALA A 206 -10.03 6.62 26.52
N LYS A 207 -10.34 7.93 26.56
CA LYS A 207 -10.67 8.63 27.82
C LYS A 207 -11.98 8.16 28.43
N ILE A 208 -13.00 7.86 27.62
CA ILE A 208 -14.26 7.29 28.12
C ILE A 208 -14.00 5.93 28.78
N PHE A 209 -13.18 5.08 28.16
CA PHE A 209 -12.79 3.79 28.75
C PHE A 209 -11.88 3.94 29.96
N GLU A 210 -10.93 4.89 29.95
CA GLU A 210 -10.01 5.15 31.05
C GLU A 210 -10.74 5.68 32.28
N ASN A 211 -11.66 6.63 32.12
CA ASN A 211 -12.42 7.22 33.22
C ASN A 211 -13.59 6.35 33.67
N GLY A 212 -14.00 5.39 32.83
CA GLY A 212 -15.18 4.55 33.01
C GLY A 212 -16.48 5.25 32.62
N LEU A 213 -17.50 4.45 32.24
CA LEU A 213 -18.87 4.88 31.88
C LEU A 213 -19.60 5.65 33.00
N GLN A 214 -19.00 5.76 34.19
CA GLN A 214 -19.61 6.30 35.40
C GLN A 214 -19.17 7.75 35.70
N SER A 215 -18.37 8.40 34.84
CA SER A 215 -17.70 9.67 35.16
C SER A 215 -18.50 10.95 34.92
N THR A 216 -19.74 10.86 34.43
CA THR A 216 -20.59 12.03 34.18
C THR A 216 -21.87 11.97 35.00
N GLY A 217 -21.93 12.80 36.04
CA GLY A 217 -23.08 12.93 36.91
C GLY A 217 -22.96 14.12 37.84
N PHE A 218 -24.09 14.52 38.41
CA PHE A 218 -24.13 15.55 39.44
C PHE A 218 -24.52 14.90 40.76
N LEU A 219 -23.80 15.29 41.83
CA LEU A 219 -24.21 14.97 43.19
C LEU A 219 -25.07 16.11 43.71
N SER A 220 -26.33 15.79 43.96
CA SER A 220 -27.29 16.73 44.55
C SER A 220 -27.41 16.47 46.04
N SER A 221 -27.40 17.54 46.83
CA SER A 221 -27.66 17.54 48.26
C SER A 221 -28.83 18.48 48.56
N LYS A 222 -29.73 18.08 49.45
CA LYS A 222 -30.82 18.94 49.94
C LYS A 222 -30.33 19.99 50.94
N THR A 223 -29.15 19.81 51.52
CA THR A 223 -28.56 20.70 52.54
C THR A 223 -27.28 21.36 52.00
N ALA A 224 -27.03 22.60 52.44
CA ALA A 224 -25.83 23.32 52.03
C ALA A 224 -24.58 22.70 52.68
N LEU A 225 -23.68 22.16 51.87
CA LEU A 225 -22.40 21.63 52.33
C LEU A 225 -21.41 22.77 52.62
N ASN A 226 -20.69 22.66 53.74
CA ASN A 226 -19.60 23.57 54.06
C ASN A 226 -18.35 23.29 53.18
N LYS A 227 -17.37 24.20 53.18
CA LYS A 227 -16.19 24.13 52.28
C LYS A 227 -15.36 22.85 52.51
N GLU A 228 -15.18 22.45 53.76
CA GLU A 228 -14.42 21.25 54.14
C GLU A 228 -15.14 19.96 53.71
N GLN A 229 -16.45 19.88 53.93
CA GLN A 229 -17.27 18.75 53.48
C GLN A 229 -17.23 18.61 51.97
N ARG A 230 -17.31 19.72 51.22
CA ARG A 230 -17.24 19.70 49.75
C ARG A 230 -15.90 19.16 49.24
N GLU A 231 -14.80 19.55 49.88
CA GLU A 231 -13.47 19.08 49.48
C GLU A 231 -13.26 17.60 49.82
N ARG A 232 -13.72 17.16 51.00
CA ARG A 232 -13.68 15.76 51.41
C ARG A 232 -14.50 14.87 50.48
N LEU A 233 -15.67 15.37 50.04
CA LEU A 233 -16.52 14.67 49.07
C LEU A 233 -15.84 14.57 47.70
N ARG A 234 -15.16 15.64 47.26
CA ARG A 234 -14.41 15.67 46.00
C ARG A 234 -13.26 14.68 45.99
N GLN A 235 -12.51 14.60 47.10
CA GLN A 235 -11.43 13.62 47.27
C GLN A 235 -11.96 12.19 47.28
N ASN A 236 -13.05 11.93 48.02
CA ASN A 236 -13.70 10.63 48.02
C ASN A 236 -14.15 10.25 46.60
N LEU A 237 -14.86 11.13 45.88
CA LEU A 237 -15.25 10.92 44.48
C LEU A 237 -14.07 10.58 43.57
N GLN A 238 -12.97 11.34 43.65
CA GLN A 238 -11.77 11.08 42.83
C GLN A 238 -11.21 9.67 43.06
N SER A 239 -11.37 9.11 44.26
CA SER A 239 -10.93 7.73 44.56
C SER A 239 -11.78 6.63 43.89
N PHE A 240 -12.95 6.99 43.34
CA PHE A 240 -13.84 6.09 42.60
C PHE A 240 -13.81 6.31 41.08
N ILE A 241 -13.19 7.39 40.59
CA ILE A 241 -13.04 7.65 39.15
C ILE A 241 -11.91 6.77 38.58
N GLY A 242 -12.12 6.25 37.36
CA GLY A 242 -11.12 5.50 36.61
C GLY A 242 -11.40 4.00 36.50
N SER A 243 -10.92 3.40 35.43
CA SER A 243 -11.14 1.99 35.07
C SER A 243 -10.67 1.01 36.14
N LYS A 244 -9.59 1.33 36.86
CA LYS A 244 -9.07 0.53 37.99
C LYS A 244 -9.96 0.52 39.22
N ASN A 245 -10.89 1.48 39.31
CA ASN A 245 -11.82 1.63 40.43
C ASN A 245 -13.23 1.13 40.08
N ALA A 246 -13.43 0.58 38.87
CA ALA A 246 -14.68 -0.03 38.45
C ALA A 246 -15.10 -1.17 39.40
N GLY A 247 -16.36 -1.15 39.83
CA GLY A 247 -16.91 -2.15 40.76
C GLY A 247 -16.77 -1.82 42.25
N LYS A 248 -16.10 -0.71 42.61
CA LYS A 248 -16.14 -0.20 43.99
C LYS A 248 -17.52 0.35 44.32
N LEU A 249 -18.07 -0.01 45.47
CA LEU A 249 -19.35 0.51 45.96
C LEU A 249 -19.12 1.84 46.67
N MET A 250 -19.74 2.92 46.18
CA MET A 250 -19.71 4.21 46.84
C MET A 250 -20.87 4.32 47.85
N VAL A 251 -20.54 4.65 49.10
CA VAL A 251 -21.54 4.92 50.15
C VAL A 251 -21.82 6.41 50.16
N LEU A 252 -23.09 6.79 50.02
CA LEU A 252 -23.54 8.18 50.04
C LEU A 252 -24.09 8.52 51.44
N GLU A 253 -23.55 9.56 52.06
CA GLU A 253 -24.00 10.09 53.36
C GLU A 253 -24.98 11.27 53.16
N ASN A 254 -25.73 11.64 54.20
CA ASN A 254 -26.56 12.87 54.26
C ASN A 254 -27.54 13.07 53.08
N GLU A 255 -28.28 12.03 52.69
CA GLU A 255 -29.26 12.09 51.59
C GLU A 255 -28.69 12.58 50.25
N LEU A 256 -27.38 12.38 50.02
CA LEU A 256 -26.79 12.66 48.72
C LEU A 256 -27.37 11.74 47.66
N THR A 257 -27.76 12.33 46.53
CA THR A 257 -28.28 11.60 45.37
C THR A 257 -27.32 11.78 44.19
N TYR A 258 -26.85 10.66 43.65
CA TYR A 258 -26.08 10.67 42.42
C TYR A 258 -27.05 10.64 41.24
N GLN A 259 -27.05 11.69 40.43
CA GLN A 259 -27.77 11.74 39.17
C GLN A 259 -26.79 11.43 38.05
N ASN A 260 -26.92 10.25 37.47
CA ASN A 260 -26.11 9.86 36.32
C ASN A 260 -26.60 10.63 35.08
N VAL A 261 -25.67 11.29 34.38
CA VAL A 261 -25.94 11.77 33.03
C VAL A 261 -25.70 10.59 32.10
N THR A 262 -26.77 9.82 31.86
CA THR A 262 -26.71 8.66 30.96
C THR A 262 -26.64 9.13 29.51
N MET A 263 -25.44 9.23 28.95
CA MET A 263 -25.24 9.38 27.49
C MET A 263 -25.42 8.01 26.81
N ASN A 264 -26.67 7.55 26.75
CA ASN A 264 -27.04 6.20 26.28
C ASN A 264 -27.02 5.97 24.73
N PRO A 265 -26.85 6.97 23.83
CA PRO A 265 -26.63 6.71 22.39
C PRO A 265 -25.16 6.76 21.90
N GLU A 266 -24.19 7.14 22.74
CA GLU A 266 -22.84 7.47 22.27
C GLU A 266 -22.00 6.29 21.83
N ALA A 267 -22.15 5.12 22.46
CA ALA A 267 -21.27 3.99 22.14
C ALA A 267 -21.46 3.52 20.69
N ALA A 268 -22.71 3.50 20.20
CA ALA A 268 -23.02 3.16 18.82
C ALA A 268 -22.52 4.24 17.84
N GLN A 269 -22.77 5.52 18.14
CA GLN A 269 -22.32 6.66 17.31
C GLN A 269 -20.79 6.79 17.28
N LEU A 270 -20.11 6.46 18.38
CA LEU A 270 -18.66 6.47 18.48
C LEU A 270 -18.05 5.33 17.65
N LEU A 271 -18.61 4.13 17.72
CA LEU A 271 -18.19 3.02 16.86
C LEU A 271 -18.41 3.33 15.38
N GLU A 272 -19.55 3.93 15.04
CA GLU A 272 -19.84 4.38 13.67
C GLU A 272 -18.85 5.45 13.20
N SER A 273 -18.53 6.43 14.06
CA SER A 273 -17.53 7.47 13.76
C SER A 273 -16.13 6.90 13.54
N ARG A 274 -15.76 5.86 14.29
CA ARG A 274 -14.49 5.14 14.10
C ARG A 274 -14.49 4.34 12.80
N SER A 275 -15.60 3.68 12.47
CA SER A 275 -15.80 2.99 11.20
C SER A 275 -15.64 3.95 10.02
N PHE A 276 -16.32 5.09 10.06
CA PHE A 276 -16.23 6.12 9.04
C PHE A 276 -14.81 6.69 8.91
N SER A 277 -14.11 6.89 10.04
CA SER A 277 -12.72 7.34 10.04
C SER A 277 -11.78 6.37 9.31
N ILE A 278 -12.02 5.05 9.41
CA ILE A 278 -11.24 4.05 8.67
C ILE A 278 -11.46 4.21 7.16
N GLU A 279 -12.70 4.41 6.72
CA GLU A 279 -13.01 4.61 5.29
C GLU A 279 -12.38 5.90 4.74
N GLU A 280 -12.46 7.00 5.47
CA GLU A 280 -11.83 8.28 5.09
C GLU A 280 -10.30 8.13 4.97
N ILE A 281 -9.65 7.47 5.93
CA ILE A 281 -8.21 7.18 5.87
C ILE A 281 -7.90 6.31 4.64
N CYS A 282 -8.69 5.27 4.38
CA CYS A 282 -8.53 4.40 3.21
C CYS A 282 -8.61 5.18 1.88
N ARG A 283 -9.51 6.16 1.77
CA ARG A 283 -9.64 7.05 0.59
C ARG A 283 -8.35 7.81 0.30
N TRP A 284 -7.67 8.33 1.34
CA TRP A 284 -6.40 9.04 1.19
C TRP A 284 -5.28 8.18 0.59
N PHE A 285 -5.26 6.88 0.90
CA PHE A 285 -4.28 5.94 0.35
C PHE A 285 -4.77 5.17 -0.88
N ARG A 286 -6.01 5.44 -1.32
CA ARG A 286 -6.72 4.69 -2.38
C ARG A 286 -6.80 3.17 -2.10
N VAL A 287 -6.71 2.77 -0.83
CA VAL A 287 -6.78 1.36 -0.44
C VAL A 287 -8.24 0.98 -0.21
N PRO A 288 -8.78 -0.07 -0.84
CA PRO A 288 -10.12 -0.54 -0.54
C PRO A 288 -10.23 -1.00 0.94
N PRO A 289 -11.28 -0.63 1.68
CA PRO A 289 -11.37 -0.93 3.12
C PRO A 289 -11.28 -2.41 3.47
N PHE A 290 -11.81 -3.31 2.63
CA PHE A 290 -11.74 -4.75 2.87
C PHE A 290 -10.29 -5.29 2.92
N MET A 291 -9.35 -4.66 2.21
CA MET A 291 -7.93 -5.04 2.20
C MET A 291 -7.23 -4.75 3.54
N VAL A 292 -7.78 -3.86 4.36
CA VAL A 292 -7.28 -3.56 5.71
C VAL A 292 -8.12 -4.22 6.80
N GLY A 293 -8.95 -5.21 6.43
CA GLY A 293 -9.82 -5.93 7.37
C GLY A 293 -11.08 -5.16 7.76
N HIS A 294 -11.43 -4.09 7.02
CA HIS A 294 -12.65 -3.33 7.24
C HIS A 294 -13.73 -3.69 6.21
N THR A 295 -14.55 -4.68 6.56
CA THR A 295 -15.70 -5.10 5.74
C THR A 295 -16.99 -4.62 6.41
N THR A 296 -17.62 -3.58 5.87
CA THR A 296 -18.99 -3.22 6.24
C THR A 296 -19.98 -4.20 5.59
N LYS A 297 -21.15 -4.41 6.22
CA LYS A 297 -22.16 -5.40 5.79
C LYS A 297 -22.80 -5.12 4.41
N GLN A 298 -22.34 -4.10 3.68
CA GLN A 298 -22.78 -3.79 2.32
C GLN A 298 -21.82 -4.36 1.28
N SER A 299 -21.79 -5.68 1.19
CA SER A 299 -21.12 -6.42 0.13
C SER A 299 -22.04 -6.56 -1.10
N SER A 300 -22.34 -5.43 -1.76
CA SER A 300 -23.16 -5.41 -2.99
C SER A 300 -22.41 -4.89 -4.23
N TRP A 301 -21.19 -4.35 -4.09
CA TRP A 301 -20.51 -3.66 -5.20
C TRP A 301 -19.39 -4.47 -5.89
N ALA A 302 -19.07 -5.66 -5.39
CA ALA A 302 -18.31 -6.64 -6.17
C ALA A 302 -18.70 -8.04 -5.71
N SER A 303 -19.53 -8.71 -6.51
CA SER A 303 -19.95 -10.09 -6.26
C SER A 303 -18.81 -11.11 -6.45
N SER A 304 -17.64 -10.69 -6.95
CA SER A 304 -16.45 -11.54 -7.08
C SER A 304 -15.22 -10.93 -6.40
N LEU A 305 -14.51 -11.75 -5.64
CA LEU A 305 -13.23 -11.41 -4.99
C LEU A 305 -12.18 -11.03 -6.05
N GLU A 306 -12.22 -11.66 -7.23
CA GLU A 306 -11.32 -11.31 -8.35
C GLU A 306 -11.52 -9.88 -8.83
N GLY A 307 -12.77 -9.41 -8.94
CA GLY A 307 -13.08 -8.05 -9.35
C GLY A 307 -12.55 -7.01 -8.37
N MET A 308 -12.65 -7.29 -7.07
CA MET A 308 -12.10 -6.43 -6.03
C MET A 308 -10.57 -6.36 -6.06
N ASN A 309 -9.90 -7.50 -6.27
CA ASN A 309 -8.44 -7.54 -6.42
C ASN A 309 -7.98 -6.79 -7.67
N MET A 310 -8.69 -6.91 -8.78
CA MET A 310 -8.40 -6.19 -10.02
C MET A 310 -8.51 -4.66 -9.84
N LEU A 311 -9.51 -4.20 -9.09
CA LEU A 311 -9.66 -2.77 -8.77
C LEU A 311 -8.44 -2.23 -8.01
N PHE A 312 -7.98 -2.97 -6.99
CA PHE A 312 -6.77 -2.61 -6.23
C PHE A 312 -5.52 -2.55 -7.11
N LEU A 313 -5.31 -3.58 -7.94
CA LEU A 313 -4.18 -3.62 -8.88
C LEU A 313 -4.20 -2.43 -9.85
N THR A 314 -5.38 -2.15 -10.44
CA THR A 314 -5.53 -1.18 -11.52
C THR A 314 -5.49 0.27 -11.03
N HIS A 315 -6.20 0.58 -9.94
CA HIS A 315 -6.39 1.96 -9.49
C HIS A 315 -5.49 2.38 -8.33
N THR A 316 -4.91 1.41 -7.61
CA THR A 316 -4.06 1.67 -6.45
C THR A 316 -2.59 1.42 -6.77
N LEU A 317 -2.25 0.18 -7.13
CA LEU A 317 -0.86 -0.21 -7.33
C LEU A 317 -0.30 0.31 -8.66
N ARG A 318 -1.00 0.13 -9.78
CA ARG A 318 -0.48 0.51 -11.11
C ARG A 318 0.03 1.96 -11.18
N PRO A 319 -0.70 3.00 -10.73
CA PRO A 319 -0.19 4.37 -10.76
C PRO A 319 1.10 4.57 -9.96
N LEU A 320 1.21 3.88 -8.81
CA LEU A 320 2.39 3.94 -7.95
C LEU A 320 3.59 3.23 -8.61
N LEU A 321 3.37 2.04 -9.19
CA LEU A 321 4.40 1.27 -9.89
C LEU A 321 4.95 2.04 -11.10
N VAL A 322 4.06 2.52 -11.97
CA VAL A 322 4.44 3.27 -13.18
C VAL A 322 5.24 4.52 -12.83
N ASN A 323 4.85 5.24 -11.78
CA ASN A 323 5.58 6.42 -11.32
C ASN A 323 7.01 6.07 -10.87
N ILE A 324 7.18 4.99 -10.10
CA ILE A 324 8.50 4.52 -9.66
C ILE A 324 9.34 4.05 -10.86
N GLU A 325 8.76 3.26 -11.77
CA GLU A 325 9.40 2.78 -13.01
C GLU A 325 9.93 3.92 -13.88
N GLN A 326 9.10 4.95 -14.10
CA GLN A 326 9.45 6.11 -14.90
C GLN A 326 10.52 6.97 -14.23
N GLU A 327 10.45 7.18 -12.91
CA GLU A 327 11.48 7.95 -12.20
C GLU A 327 12.82 7.20 -12.14
N ILE A 328 12.81 5.87 -12.03
CA ILE A 328 14.00 5.04 -12.18
C ILE A 328 14.59 5.20 -13.57
N SER A 329 13.76 5.10 -14.61
CA SER A 329 14.21 5.23 -15.99
C SER A 329 14.80 6.62 -16.26
N ARG A 330 14.13 7.68 -15.79
CA ARG A 330 14.59 9.07 -15.91
C ARG A 330 15.90 9.34 -15.16
N CYS A 331 16.09 8.78 -13.96
CA CYS A 331 17.21 9.14 -13.07
C CYS A 331 18.42 8.20 -13.14
N LEU A 332 18.22 6.94 -13.53
CA LEU A 332 19.25 5.90 -13.50
C LEU A 332 19.63 5.36 -14.88
N LEU A 333 18.73 5.44 -15.86
CA LEU A 333 18.95 4.92 -17.21
C LEU A 333 19.33 6.01 -18.22
N ASN A 334 19.60 7.24 -17.75
CA ASN A 334 20.16 8.35 -18.53
C ASN A 334 19.43 8.65 -19.85
N SER A 335 18.11 8.44 -19.91
CA SER A 335 17.30 8.68 -21.11
C SER A 335 17.68 7.83 -22.32
N ASP A 336 18.34 6.69 -22.12
CA ASP A 336 18.45 5.66 -23.16
C ASP A 336 17.03 5.15 -23.47
N GLU A 337 16.49 5.50 -24.64
CA GLU A 337 15.09 5.21 -25.00
C GLU A 337 14.80 3.71 -25.05
N ASP A 338 15.85 2.91 -25.22
CA ASP A 338 15.77 1.46 -25.31
C ASP A 338 15.71 0.80 -23.93
N LEU A 339 16.16 1.47 -22.85
CA LEU A 339 16.19 0.89 -21.50
C LEU A 339 15.03 1.37 -20.63
N PHE A 340 14.33 0.43 -20.01
CA PHE A 340 13.23 0.74 -19.10
C PHE A 340 13.16 -0.23 -17.92
N ALA A 341 12.68 0.27 -16.77
CA ALA A 341 12.42 -0.53 -15.59
C ALA A 341 10.94 -0.94 -15.53
N GLU A 342 10.65 -2.16 -15.13
CA GLU A 342 9.28 -2.69 -15.04
C GLU A 342 9.11 -3.67 -13.88
N PHE A 343 8.03 -3.51 -13.13
CA PHE A 343 7.57 -4.44 -12.11
C PHE A 343 6.78 -5.59 -12.72
N SER A 344 7.13 -6.81 -12.34
CA SER A 344 6.41 -8.02 -12.76
C SER A 344 5.16 -8.24 -11.90
N VAL A 345 4.04 -7.63 -12.29
CA VAL A 345 2.74 -7.77 -11.58
C VAL A 345 2.19 -9.20 -11.62
N GLU A 346 2.61 -10.00 -12.60
CA GLU A 346 2.30 -11.44 -12.70
C GLU A 346 2.67 -12.23 -11.43
N GLY A 347 3.61 -11.74 -10.63
CA GLY A 347 3.94 -12.35 -9.34
C GLY A 347 2.76 -12.43 -8.37
N LEU A 348 1.79 -11.50 -8.46
CA LEU A 348 0.57 -11.50 -7.65
C LEU A 348 -0.42 -12.57 -8.11
N LEU A 349 -0.43 -12.89 -9.41
CA LEU A 349 -1.26 -13.97 -9.97
C LEU A 349 -0.80 -15.35 -9.50
N ARG A 350 0.44 -15.51 -9.00
CA ARG A 350 0.87 -16.78 -8.38
C ARG A 350 0.05 -17.18 -7.16
N ALA A 351 -0.61 -16.23 -6.50
CA ALA A 351 -1.49 -16.52 -5.38
C ALA A 351 -2.82 -17.16 -5.82
N ASP A 352 -3.23 -16.99 -7.09
CA ASP A 352 -4.45 -17.55 -7.66
C ASP A 352 -4.13 -18.72 -8.61
N SER A 353 -4.07 -19.93 -8.06
CA SER A 353 -3.84 -21.16 -8.83
C SER A 353 -4.92 -21.43 -9.87
N ALA A 354 -6.17 -21.00 -9.64
CA ALA A 354 -7.28 -21.26 -10.54
C ALA A 354 -7.24 -20.35 -11.77
N GLY A 355 -7.08 -19.03 -11.56
CA GLY A 355 -6.90 -18.07 -12.65
C GLY A 355 -5.65 -18.36 -13.47
N ARG A 356 -4.55 -18.77 -12.81
CA ARG A 356 -3.32 -19.18 -13.47
C ARG A 356 -3.48 -20.43 -14.35
N ALA A 357 -4.19 -21.45 -13.85
CA ALA A 357 -4.49 -22.65 -14.63
C ALA A 357 -5.39 -22.34 -15.84
N ALA A 358 -6.40 -21.49 -15.66
CA ALA A 358 -7.28 -21.05 -16.75
C ALA A 358 -6.50 -20.26 -17.81
N TYR A 359 -5.60 -19.37 -17.40
CA TYR A 359 -4.73 -18.60 -18.28
C TYR A 359 -3.83 -19.50 -19.13
N TYR A 360 -3.10 -20.44 -18.51
CA TYR A 360 -2.24 -21.35 -19.26
C TYR A 360 -3.04 -22.33 -20.13
N THR A 361 -4.20 -22.78 -19.67
CA THR A 361 -5.08 -23.64 -20.48
C THR A 361 -5.52 -22.92 -21.75
N SER A 362 -6.01 -21.68 -21.63
CA SER A 362 -6.35 -20.84 -22.77
C SER A 362 -5.14 -20.57 -23.67
N ALA A 363 -3.96 -20.34 -23.09
CA ALA A 363 -2.73 -20.09 -23.84
C ALA A 363 -2.30 -21.27 -24.70
N LEU A 364 -2.31 -22.48 -24.11
CA LEU A 364 -1.93 -23.72 -24.77
C LEU A 364 -3.00 -24.20 -25.77
N GLN A 365 -4.29 -23.93 -25.52
CA GLN A 365 -5.38 -24.27 -26.45
C GLN A 365 -5.38 -23.39 -27.70
N ASN A 366 -5.11 -22.09 -27.53
CA ASN A 366 -5.08 -21.12 -28.62
C ASN A 366 -3.72 -21.05 -29.33
N GLY A 367 -2.70 -21.75 -28.82
CA GLY A 367 -1.42 -21.93 -29.51
C GLY A 367 -0.52 -20.70 -29.56
N TRP A 368 -0.68 -19.72 -28.66
CA TRP A 368 0.23 -18.56 -28.58
C TRP A 368 1.32 -18.71 -27.51
N MET A 369 1.29 -19.77 -26.69
CA MET A 369 2.40 -20.20 -25.84
C MET A 369 2.74 -21.67 -26.07
N SER A 370 4.03 -22.00 -25.96
CA SER A 370 4.51 -23.37 -25.90
C SER A 370 4.50 -23.92 -24.46
N ARG A 371 4.61 -25.25 -24.31
CA ARG A 371 4.73 -25.88 -22.99
C ARG A 371 6.02 -25.45 -22.28
N ASN A 372 7.10 -25.22 -23.03
CA ASN A 372 8.36 -24.72 -22.49
C ASN A 372 8.28 -23.24 -22.09
N ASP A 373 7.42 -22.43 -22.72
CA ASP A 373 7.15 -21.05 -22.29
C ASP A 373 6.52 -21.04 -20.89
N VAL A 374 5.49 -21.87 -20.68
CA VAL A 374 4.86 -22.05 -19.38
C VAL A 374 5.88 -22.54 -18.35
N ARG A 375 6.70 -23.54 -18.69
CA ARG A 375 7.74 -24.05 -17.78
C ARG A 375 8.78 -22.99 -17.42
N ARG A 376 9.19 -22.14 -18.36
CA ARG A 376 10.07 -20.99 -18.07
C ARG A 376 9.43 -20.01 -17.09
N LEU A 377 8.14 -19.72 -17.22
CA LEU A 377 7.40 -18.87 -16.26
C LEU A 377 7.27 -19.50 -14.87
N GLU A 378 7.17 -20.84 -14.82
CA GLU A 378 7.18 -21.63 -13.58
C GLU A 378 8.58 -21.83 -12.97
N ASN A 379 9.66 -21.40 -13.65
CA ASN A 379 11.04 -21.74 -13.30
C ASN A 379 11.32 -23.26 -13.31
N MET A 380 10.64 -24.00 -14.18
CA MET A 380 10.87 -25.43 -14.41
C MET A 380 11.82 -25.64 -15.61
N PRO A 381 12.64 -26.71 -15.60
CA PRO A 381 13.52 -27.01 -16.73
C PRO A 381 12.70 -27.36 -17.98
N PRO A 382 13.13 -26.98 -19.20
CA PRO A 382 12.42 -27.31 -20.42
C PRO A 382 12.36 -28.83 -20.66
N ILE A 383 11.38 -29.27 -21.43
CA ILE A 383 11.22 -30.66 -21.87
C ILE A 383 11.41 -30.76 -23.38
N GLU A 384 11.86 -31.92 -23.84
CA GLU A 384 11.97 -32.24 -25.27
C GLU A 384 10.58 -32.24 -25.92
N GLY A 385 10.46 -31.62 -27.11
CA GLY A 385 9.17 -31.40 -27.79
C GLY A 385 8.28 -30.33 -27.14
N GLY A 386 8.73 -29.66 -26.07
CA GLY A 386 7.95 -28.65 -25.36
C GLY A 386 7.83 -27.29 -26.06
N ASP A 387 8.66 -27.03 -27.07
CA ASP A 387 8.63 -25.79 -27.89
C ASP A 387 7.66 -25.89 -29.08
N ILE A 388 6.95 -27.02 -29.22
CA ILE A 388 5.95 -27.23 -30.28
C ILE A 388 4.64 -26.52 -29.87
N TYR A 389 4.19 -25.60 -30.71
CA TYR A 389 2.89 -24.94 -30.55
C TYR A 389 1.75 -25.89 -30.95
N THR A 390 0.75 -26.02 -30.09
CA THR A 390 -0.41 -26.88 -30.30
C THR A 390 -1.69 -26.07 -30.35
N VAL A 391 -2.68 -26.50 -31.12
CA VAL A 391 -4.03 -25.92 -31.14
C VAL A 391 -5.07 -27.02 -30.96
N GLN A 392 -6.18 -26.68 -30.32
CA GLN A 392 -7.23 -27.66 -30.05
C GLN A 392 -8.10 -27.92 -31.29
N LEU A 393 -8.09 -29.15 -31.81
CA LEU A 393 -8.95 -29.61 -32.91
C LEU A 393 -10.30 -30.11 -32.37
N ASN A 394 -11.14 -29.22 -31.85
CA ASN A 394 -12.41 -29.59 -31.21
C ASN A 394 -13.68 -29.39 -32.07
N LEU A 395 -13.55 -29.05 -33.36
CA LEU A 395 -14.69 -28.89 -34.26
C LEU A 395 -14.58 -29.84 -35.45
N THR A 396 -15.06 -31.07 -35.25
CA THR A 396 -15.25 -32.06 -36.32
C THR A 396 -16.72 -32.05 -36.76
N GLN A 397 -16.97 -32.11 -38.07
CA GLN A 397 -18.32 -32.18 -38.61
C GLN A 397 -19.05 -33.44 -38.10
N LEU A 398 -20.35 -33.35 -37.76
CA LEU A 398 -21.12 -34.53 -37.31
C LEU A 398 -21.03 -35.72 -38.29
N LYS A 399 -20.99 -35.43 -39.59
CA LYS A 399 -20.82 -36.42 -40.67
C LYS A 399 -19.47 -37.17 -40.60
N ASN A 400 -18.45 -36.52 -40.03
CA ASN A 400 -17.14 -37.12 -39.83
C ASN A 400 -17.10 -37.99 -38.55
N LEU A 401 -18.03 -37.84 -37.60
CA LEU A 401 -18.18 -38.74 -36.45
C LEU A 401 -18.83 -40.09 -36.82
N GLU A 402 -19.76 -40.09 -37.78
CA GLU A 402 -20.33 -41.33 -38.33
C GLU A 402 -19.29 -42.15 -39.09
N SER A 403 -18.38 -41.48 -39.81
CA SER A 403 -17.34 -42.13 -40.62
C SER A 403 -16.06 -42.46 -39.87
N SER A 404 -15.82 -41.90 -38.68
CA SER A 404 -14.60 -42.15 -37.88
C SER A 404 -14.80 -43.10 -36.69
N ASN A 405 -16.02 -43.62 -36.50
CA ASN A 405 -16.26 -44.66 -35.50
C ASN A 405 -15.79 -46.03 -36.06
N PRO A 406 -14.75 -46.68 -35.49
CA PRO A 406 -14.22 -47.93 -36.03
C PRO A 406 -15.26 -49.06 -36.09
N ALA A 407 -16.31 -48.99 -35.24
CA ALA A 407 -17.42 -49.94 -35.29
C ALA A 407 -18.31 -49.77 -36.54
N VAL A 408 -18.51 -48.53 -37.00
CA VAL A 408 -19.32 -48.22 -38.19
C VAL A 408 -18.53 -48.48 -39.46
N GLN A 409 -17.22 -48.17 -39.47
CA GLN A 409 -16.33 -48.57 -40.56
C GLN A 409 -16.27 -50.10 -40.71
N ALA A 410 -16.16 -50.84 -39.60
CA ALA A 410 -16.16 -52.31 -39.62
C ALA A 410 -17.50 -52.89 -40.12
N LEU A 411 -18.63 -52.27 -39.77
CA LEU A 411 -19.95 -52.65 -40.30
C LEU A 411 -20.07 -52.39 -41.79
N ALA A 412 -19.68 -51.19 -42.26
CA ALA A 412 -19.71 -50.83 -43.67
C ALA A 412 -18.78 -51.74 -44.50
N LEU A 413 -17.59 -52.06 -43.99
CA LEU A 413 -16.65 -52.98 -44.63
C LEU A 413 -17.21 -54.40 -44.73
N ARG A 414 -17.96 -54.83 -43.71
CA ARG A 414 -18.59 -56.15 -43.65
C ARG A 414 -19.80 -56.25 -44.58
N GLU A 415 -20.59 -55.19 -44.70
CA GLU A 415 -21.66 -55.10 -45.69
C GLU A 415 -21.12 -55.12 -47.12
N LEU A 416 -20.04 -54.35 -47.39
CA LEU A 416 -19.35 -54.37 -48.68
C LEU A 416 -18.77 -55.75 -49.00
N HIS A 417 -18.13 -56.40 -48.03
CA HIS A 417 -17.64 -57.77 -48.19
C HIS A 417 -18.75 -58.74 -48.54
N ASN A 418 -19.87 -58.73 -47.81
CA ASN A 418 -20.99 -59.63 -48.07
C ASN A 418 -21.60 -59.45 -49.47
N HIS A 419 -21.48 -58.25 -50.05
CA HIS A 419 -22.00 -57.95 -51.38
C HIS A 419 -21.03 -58.35 -52.50
N VAL A 420 -19.72 -58.13 -52.31
CA VAL A 420 -18.69 -58.37 -53.32
C VAL A 420 -18.14 -59.80 -53.27
N PHE A 421 -18.12 -60.41 -52.08
CA PHE A 421 -17.53 -61.72 -51.81
C PHE A 421 -18.45 -62.58 -50.91
N PRO A 422 -19.64 -62.97 -51.39
CA PRO A 422 -20.62 -63.72 -50.59
C PRO A 422 -20.14 -65.14 -50.20
N ASP A 423 -19.21 -65.71 -50.97
CA ASP A 423 -18.81 -67.12 -50.84
C ASP A 423 -17.63 -67.36 -49.88
N ILE A 424 -17.07 -66.29 -49.30
CA ILE A 424 -15.94 -66.37 -48.36
C ILE A 424 -16.28 -65.68 -47.03
N SER A 425 -15.77 -66.25 -45.93
CA SER A 425 -15.96 -65.66 -44.60
C SER A 425 -15.27 -64.29 -44.50
N PHE A 426 -15.89 -63.35 -43.78
CA PHE A 426 -15.35 -62.00 -43.56
C PHE A 426 -13.93 -61.99 -42.96
N GLU A 427 -13.53 -63.05 -42.25
CA GLU A 427 -12.18 -63.18 -41.71
C GLU A 427 -11.09 -63.39 -42.77
N GLN A 428 -11.47 -63.91 -43.94
CA GLN A 428 -10.58 -64.13 -45.08
C GLN A 428 -10.78 -63.05 -46.16
N SER A 429 -11.49 -61.96 -45.83
CA SER A 429 -11.77 -60.88 -46.77
C SER A 429 -10.49 -60.17 -47.22
N PRO A 430 -10.25 -60.05 -48.53
CA PRO A 430 -9.18 -59.20 -49.06
C PRO A 430 -9.38 -57.72 -48.66
N LEU A 431 -10.63 -57.28 -48.50
CA LEU A 431 -10.98 -55.91 -48.10
C LEU A 431 -10.58 -55.64 -46.65
N LYS A 432 -10.71 -56.63 -45.75
CA LYS A 432 -10.26 -56.53 -44.37
C LYS A 432 -8.73 -56.54 -44.22
N GLN A 433 -8.01 -57.18 -45.12
CA GLN A 433 -6.54 -57.19 -45.11
C GLN A 433 -5.93 -55.91 -45.70
N ALA A 434 -6.68 -55.19 -46.54
CA ALA A 434 -6.25 -53.95 -47.18
C ALA A 434 -6.64 -52.67 -46.41
N ALA A 435 -7.68 -52.73 -45.57
CA ALA A 435 -8.09 -51.68 -44.65
C ALA A 435 -7.32 -51.77 -43.32
#